data_AF-A0A7J9XY63-F1
#
_entry.id   AF-A0A7J9XY63-F1
#
_cell.length_a   1.000
_cell.length_b   1.000
_cell.length_c   1.000
_cell.angle_alpha   90.00
_cell.angle_beta   90.00
_cell.angle_gamma   90.00
#
_symmetry.space_group_name_H-M   'P 1'
#
loop_
_entity.id
_entity.type
_entity.pdbx_description
1 polymer ?
#
loop_
_entity_poly.entity_id
_entity_poly.type
_entity_poly.pdbx_seq_one_letter_code
_entity_poly.pdbx_strand_id
1 'polypeptide(L)'
;MIVEQPIDEFNRPAGGHPGVGRVPPPASDVEGMFTAWADALPDARKYLPAARDYLAASLWRRGGLRIAESAGLDIGDWRPDL
;
A
#
# COMPACT_ATOMS: atom_id res chain seq x y z
N MET A 1 -16.44 -15.18 -18.55
CA MET A 1 -15.35 -15.06 -17.56
C MET A 1 -14.57 -13.81 -17.91
N ILE A 2 -14.59 -12.79 -17.06
CA ILE A 2 -13.86 -11.54 -17.29
C ILE A 2 -12.42 -11.79 -16.82
N VAL A 3 -11.45 -11.56 -17.70
CA VAL A 3 -10.03 -11.58 -17.33
C VAL A 3 -9.69 -10.18 -16.83
N GLU A 4 -9.58 -10.00 -15.52
CA GLU A 4 -9.00 -8.79 -14.96
C GLU A 4 -7.50 -8.78 -15.26
N GLN A 5 -7.05 -7.75 -15.98
CA GLN A 5 -5.64 -7.49 -16.18
C GLN A 5 -5.06 -7.02 -14.85
N PRO A 6 -4.15 -7.78 -14.20
CA PRO A 6 -3.60 -7.41 -12.89
C PRO A 6 -2.62 -6.23 -12.97
N ILE A 7 -2.33 -5.76 -14.18
CA ILE A 7 -1.42 -4.66 -14.47
C ILE A 7 -2.26 -3.47 -14.93
N ASP A 8 -2.42 -2.49 -14.05
CA ASP A 8 -2.98 -1.18 -14.41
C ASP A 8 -1.97 -0.34 -15.24
N GLU A 9 -2.40 0.85 -15.69
CA GLU A 9 -1.57 1.77 -16.47
C GLU A 9 -0.27 2.18 -15.76
N PHE A 10 -0.26 2.22 -14.42
CA PHE A 10 0.88 2.64 -13.60
C PHE A 10 1.83 1.48 -13.28
N ASN A 11 1.31 0.26 -13.20
CA ASN A 11 2.09 -0.97 -13.04
C ASN A 11 2.65 -1.49 -14.36
N ARG A 12 2.25 -0.88 -15.50
CA ARG A 12 2.77 -1.20 -16.82
C ARG A 12 4.26 -0.80 -16.92
N PRO A 13 5.16 -1.74 -17.23
CA PRO A 13 6.57 -1.40 -17.47
C PRO A 13 6.70 -0.38 -18.60
N ALA A 14 7.57 0.62 -18.43
CA ALA A 14 7.80 1.67 -19.43
C ALA A 14 8.56 1.20 -20.69
N GLY A 15 9.07 -0.03 -20.69
CA GLY A 15 9.81 -0.62 -21.81
C GLY A 15 9.16 -1.89 -22.35
N GLY A 16 9.30 -2.15 -23.65
CA GLY A 16 8.74 -3.31 -24.36
C GLY A 16 9.41 -4.65 -24.07
N HIS A 17 10.04 -4.83 -22.90
CA HIS A 17 10.63 -6.11 -22.52
C HIS A 17 9.53 -7.10 -22.08
N PRO A 18 9.36 -8.24 -22.77
CA PRO A 18 8.41 -9.26 -22.36
C PRO A 18 9.00 -10.04 -21.17
N GLY A 19 8.28 -10.01 -20.04
CA GLY A 19 8.63 -10.72 -18.80
C GLY A 19 9.43 -9.81 -17.86
N VAL A 20 8.87 -9.27 -16.79
CA VAL A 20 7.97 -9.85 -15.79
C VAL A 20 6.92 -8.78 -15.50
N GLY A 21 5.65 -9.08 -15.72
CA GLY A 21 4.58 -8.19 -15.27
C GLY A 21 4.73 -7.94 -13.77
N ARG A 22 4.57 -6.69 -13.32
CA ARG A 22 4.50 -6.39 -11.87
C ARG A 22 3.18 -6.93 -11.36
N VAL A 23 3.14 -8.22 -11.05
CA VAL A 23 1.96 -8.90 -10.51
C VAL A 23 1.87 -8.58 -9.02
N PRO A 24 0.76 -8.00 -8.54
CA PRO A 24 0.56 -7.81 -7.11
C PRO A 24 0.60 -9.16 -6.36
N PRO A 25 1.14 -9.20 -5.14
CA PRO A 25 1.08 -10.40 -4.31
C PRO A 25 -0.38 -10.80 -4.01
N PRO A 26 -0.65 -12.08 -3.69
CA PRO A 26 -1.95 -12.53 -3.21
C PRO A 26 -2.43 -11.70 -2.01
N ALA A 27 -3.74 -11.46 -1.92
CA ALA A 27 -4.32 -10.70 -0.82
C ALA A 27 -4.02 -11.32 0.56
N SER A 28 -3.95 -12.65 0.65
CA SER A 28 -3.57 -13.37 1.87
C SER A 28 -2.18 -13.01 2.36
N ASP A 29 -1.23 -12.85 1.43
CA ASP A 29 0.17 -12.58 1.75
C ASP A 29 0.32 -11.15 2.23
N VAL A 30 -0.42 -10.21 1.62
CA VAL A 30 -0.52 -8.82 2.06
C VAL A 30 -1.12 -8.75 3.47
N GLU A 31 -2.23 -9.45 3.74
CA GLU A 31 -2.83 -9.44 5.07
C GLU A 31 -1.91 -10.06 6.13
N GLY A 32 -1.23 -11.17 5.80
CA GLY A 32 -0.24 -11.78 6.69
C GLY A 32 0.91 -10.82 7.03
N MET A 33 1.44 -10.12 6.02
CA MET A 33 2.48 -9.12 6.20
C MET A 33 2.03 -7.98 7.12
N PHE A 34 0.86 -7.39 6.86
CA PHE A 34 0.36 -6.26 7.67
C PHE A 34 0.00 -6.68 9.09
N THR A 35 -0.50 -7.90 9.30
CA THR A 35 -0.77 -8.44 10.64
C THR A 35 0.53 -8.57 11.43
N ALA A 36 1.54 -9.23 10.86
CA ALA A 36 2.83 -9.39 11.50
C ALA A 36 3.55 -8.05 11.76
N TRP A 37 3.41 -7.07 10.85
CA TRP A 37 3.95 -5.72 11.07
C TRP A 37 3.23 -5.03 12.23
N ALA A 38 1.90 -5.08 12.30
CA ALA A 38 1.14 -4.50 13.40
C ALA A 38 1.58 -5.09 14.76
N ASP A 39 1.77 -6.41 14.84
CA ASP A 39 2.24 -7.10 16.05
C ASP A 39 3.65 -6.69 16.45
N ALA A 40 4.52 -6.34 15.49
CA ALA A 40 5.90 -5.92 15.73
C ALA A 40 6.06 -4.43 16.10
N LEU A 41 5.02 -3.60 15.90
CA LEU A 41 5.10 -2.16 16.16
C LEU A 41 5.46 -1.81 17.61
N PRO A 42 4.87 -2.44 18.65
CA PRO A 42 5.18 -2.12 20.05
C PRO A 42 6.66 -2.33 20.40
N ASP A 43 7.33 -3.27 19.74
CA ASP A 43 8.74 -3.61 19.97
C ASP A 43 9.72 -2.77 19.12
N ALA A 44 9.21 -1.85 18.30
CA ALA A 44 10.04 -1.03 17.44
C ALA A 44 10.92 -0.07 18.27
N ARG A 45 12.23 -0.04 17.96
CA ARG A 45 13.20 0.88 18.58
C ARG A 45 12.72 2.34 18.60
N LYS A 46 12.01 2.77 17.55
CA LYS A 46 11.38 4.09 17.43
C LYS A 46 9.92 3.90 17.02
N TYR A 47 9.03 3.86 18.01
CA TYR A 47 7.61 3.62 17.79
C TYR A 47 6.95 4.63 16.84
N LEU A 48 7.12 5.94 17.07
CA LEU A 48 6.40 6.97 16.30
C LEU A 48 6.69 6.92 14.78
N PRO A 49 7.97 6.86 14.32
CA PRO A 49 8.25 6.65 12.90
C PRO A 49 7.68 5.33 12.36
N ALA A 50 7.78 4.23 13.12
CA ALA A 50 7.30 2.93 12.68
C ALA A 50 5.77 2.92 12.50
N ALA A 51 5.03 3.52 13.45
CA ALA A 51 3.58 3.64 13.38
C ALA A 51 3.14 4.54 12.21
N ARG A 52 3.88 5.63 11.93
CA ARG A 52 3.63 6.48 10.76
C ARG A 52 3.78 5.70 9.46
N ASP A 53 4.87 4.96 9.30
CA ASP A 53 5.15 4.21 8.08
C ASP A 53 4.12 3.08 7.88
N TYR A 54 3.69 2.42 8.96
CA TYR A 54 2.60 1.45 8.94
C TYR A 54 1.26 2.06 8.51
N LEU A 55 0.92 3.23 9.06
CA LEU A 55 -0.31 3.95 8.70
C LEU A 55 -0.29 4.35 7.23
N ALA A 56 0.81 4.93 6.74
CA ALA A 56 0.96 5.33 5.35
C ALA A 56 0.80 4.13 4.40
N ALA A 57 1.48 3.02 4.69
CA ALA A 57 1.34 1.78 3.91
C ALA A 57 -0.09 1.21 3.95
N SER A 58 -0.76 1.32 5.10
CA SER A 58 -2.16 0.91 5.26
C SER A 58 -3.12 1.77 4.42
N LEU A 59 -2.84 3.07 4.29
CA LEU A 59 -3.60 3.97 3.43
C LEU A 59 -3.40 3.63 1.94
N TRP A 60 -2.17 3.34 1.51
CA TRP A 60 -1.91 2.95 0.12
C TRP A 60 -2.66 1.68 -0.26
N ARG A 61 -2.66 0.64 0.59
CA ARG A 61 -3.34 -0.63 0.28
C ARG A 61 -4.87 -0.51 0.28
N ARG A 62 -5.44 0.32 1.16
CA ARG A 62 -6.91 0.39 1.37
C ARG A 62 -7.57 1.47 0.51
N GLY A 63 -6.88 2.60 0.32
CA GLY A 63 -7.38 3.76 -0.41
C GLY A 63 -6.80 3.93 -1.81
N GLY A 64 -5.82 3.11 -2.22
CA GLY A 64 -5.19 3.22 -3.54
C GLY A 64 -4.35 4.50 -3.72
N LEU A 65 -4.02 5.19 -2.62
CA LEU A 65 -3.24 6.41 -2.64
C LEU A 65 -1.83 6.14 -3.17
N ARG A 66 -1.34 7.06 -4.01
CA ARG A 66 0.06 7.06 -4.42
C ARG A 66 0.92 7.60 -3.28
N ILE A 67 2.18 7.16 -3.25
CA ILE A 67 3.17 7.62 -2.26
C ILE A 67 3.28 9.16 -2.27
N ALA A 68 3.31 9.78 -3.45
CA ALA A 68 3.39 11.24 -3.58
C ALA A 68 2.14 11.96 -3.05
N GLU A 69 0.96 11.38 -3.21
CA GLU A 69 -0.30 11.94 -2.70
C GLU A 69 -0.32 11.91 -1.17
N SER A 70 0.19 10.82 -0.58
CA SER A 70 0.25 10.69 0.88
C SER A 70 1.14 11.74 1.57
N ALA A 71 2.10 12.34 0.86
CA ALA A 71 2.93 13.41 1.39
C ALA A 71 2.18 14.76 1.51
N GLY A 72 1.07 14.92 0.79
CA GLY A 72 0.24 16.12 0.82
C GLY A 72 -0.97 16.04 1.75
N LEU A 73 -1.16 14.90 2.43
CA LEU A 73 -2.29 14.71 3.35
C LEU A 73 -2.15 15.60 4.60
N ASP A 74 -3.26 16.22 4.97
CA ASP A 74 -3.44 16.95 6.22
C ASP A 74 -4.51 16.26 7.09
N ILE A 75 -4.49 16.52 8.40
CA ILE A 75 -5.51 16.02 9.33
C ILE A 75 -6.92 16.48 8.96
N GLY A 76 -7.04 17.63 8.29
CA GLY A 76 -8.31 18.16 7.78
C GLY A 76 -8.93 17.35 6.64
N ASP A 77 -8.14 16.52 5.96
CA ASP A 77 -8.62 15.62 4.90
C ASP A 77 -9.37 14.41 5.47
N TRP A 78 -9.21 14.13 6.77
CA TRP A 78 -9.93 13.03 7.41
C TRP A 78 -11.38 13.41 7.71
N ARG A 79 -12.30 12.72 7.05
CA ARG A 79 -13.74 12.95 7.14
C ARG A 79 -14.46 11.63 7.44
N PRO A 80 -14.58 11.23 8.72
CA PRO A 80 -15.23 9.97 9.10
C PRO A 80 -16.76 10.00 8.92
N ASP A 81 -17.32 11.18 8.68
CA ASP A 81 -18.75 11.47 8.56
C ASP A 81 -19.28 11.56 7.12
N LEU A 82 -18.39 11.51 6.13
CA LEU A 82 -18.75 11.43 4.70
C LEU A 82 -19.05 9.99 4.29
#